data_AF-A0A536YGK9-F1
#
_entry.id   AF-A0A536YGK9-F1
#
_cell.length_a   1.000
_cell.length_b   1.000
_cell.length_c   1.000
_cell.angle_alpha   90.00
_cell.angle_beta   90.00
_cell.angle_gamma   90.00
#
_symmetry.space_group_name_H-M   'P 1'
#
loop_
_entity.id
_entity.type
_entity.pdbx_description
1 polymer ?
#
loop_
_entity_poly.entity_id
_entity_poly.type
_entity_poly.pdbx_seq_one_letter_code
_entity_poly.pdbx_strand_id
1 'polypeptide(L)' 'MTVIAFKEKSQVLAEQYGWPLPSAKGYVDGETFRKRHEEPPIHALVGVDDYSEGFRAGYFHRSISEQVLSGRPQAQSG' A
#
# COMPACT_ATOMS: atom_id res chain seq x y z
N MET A 1 -9.86 -17.08 8.66
CA MET A 1 -9.17 -16.27 9.69
C MET A 1 -8.46 -15.01 9.14
N THR A 2 -8.65 -14.61 7.87
CA THR A 2 -7.91 -13.50 7.25
C THR A 2 -8.57 -12.13 7.39
N VAL A 3 -9.91 -12.07 7.44
CA VAL A 3 -10.66 -10.79 7.48
C VAL A 3 -10.53 -10.08 8.84
N ILE A 4 -10.42 -10.83 9.93
CA ILE A 4 -10.23 -10.27 11.29
C ILE A 4 -8.85 -9.62 11.39
N ALA A 5 -7.79 -10.34 10.98
CA ALA A 5 -6.43 -9.81 10.94
C ALA A 5 -6.29 -8.57 10.04
N PHE A 6 -7.04 -8.50 8.92
CA PHE A 6 -7.05 -7.33 8.04
C PHE A 6 -7.68 -6.11 8.71
N LYS A 7 -8.86 -6.29 9.34
CA LYS A 7 -9.53 -5.21 10.07
C LYS A 7 -8.69 -4.71 11.23
N GLU A 8 -8.09 -5.63 11.99
CA GLU A 8 -7.20 -5.31 13.11
C GLU A 8 -5.97 -4.53 12.63
N LYS A 9 -5.30 -4.98 11.55
CA LYS A 9 -4.15 -4.27 11.01
C LYS A 9 -4.49 -2.86 10.54
N SER A 10 -5.61 -2.71 9.81
CA SER A 10 -6.04 -1.40 9.32
C SER A 10 -6.36 -0.44 10.46
N GLN A 11 -6.97 -0.95 11.53
CA GLN A 11 -7.32 -0.16 12.70
C GLN A 11 -6.08 0.28 13.49
N VAL A 12 -5.14 -0.64 13.72
CA VAL A 12 -3.86 -0.32 14.37
C VAL A 12 -3.08 0.73 13.57
N LEU A 13 -3.04 0.62 12.24
CA LEU A 13 -2.37 1.62 11.39
C LEU A 13 -3.04 2.99 11.45
N ALA A 14 -4.38 3.03 11.45
CA ALA A 14 -5.13 4.27 11.58
C ALA A 14 -4.80 4.98 12.90
N GLU A 15 -4.79 4.24 14.01
CA GLU A 15 -4.48 4.78 15.33
C GLU A 15 -3.00 5.19 15.46
N GLN A 16 -2.08 4.37 14.97
CA GLN A 16 -0.63 4.63 15.09
C GLN A 16 -0.18 5.85 14.30
N TYR A 17 -0.68 6.02 13.08
CA TYR A 17 -0.24 7.07 12.16
C TYR A 17 -1.20 8.26 12.09
N GLY A 18 -2.30 8.22 12.84
CA GLY A 18 -3.36 9.23 12.76
C GLY A 18 -4.04 9.28 11.39
N TRP A 19 -4.06 8.16 10.67
CA TRP A 19 -4.65 8.09 9.33
C TRP A 19 -6.16 7.90 9.39
N PRO A 20 -6.90 8.43 8.41
CA PRO A 20 -8.27 7.99 8.18
C PRO A 20 -8.33 6.47 7.99
N LEU A 21 -9.34 5.84 8.59
CA LEU A 21 -9.54 4.39 8.44
C LEU A 21 -9.62 3.93 6.97
N PRO A 22 -10.25 4.67 6.02
CA PRO A 22 -10.22 4.29 4.61
C PRO A 22 -8.80 4.24 4.03
N SER A 23 -7.93 5.21 4.37
CA SER A 23 -6.53 5.23 3.95
C SER A 23 -5.75 4.04 4.50
N ALA A 24 -5.93 3.72 5.79
CA ALA A 24 -5.27 2.58 6.39
C ALA A 24 -5.71 1.24 5.75
N LYS A 25 -7.01 1.10 5.44
CA LYS A 25 -7.52 -0.07 4.69
C LYS A 25 -6.92 -0.16 3.29
N GLY A 26 -6.92 0.96 2.56
CA GLY A 26 -6.31 1.06 1.25
C GLY A 26 -4.86 0.60 1.30
N TYR A 27 -4.09 1.12 2.24
CA TYR A 27 -2.69 0.76 2.42
C TYR A 27 -2.47 -0.74 2.63
N VAL A 28 -3.26 -1.37 3.49
CA VAL A 28 -3.14 -2.83 3.72
C VAL A 28 -3.51 -3.62 2.46
N ASP A 29 -4.57 -3.23 1.75
CA ASP A 29 -4.96 -3.87 0.49
C ASP A 29 -3.86 -3.73 -0.56
N GLY A 30 -3.30 -2.52 -0.74
CA GLY A 30 -2.21 -2.28 -1.65
C GLY A 30 -0.98 -3.14 -1.33
N GLU A 31 -0.59 -3.22 -0.06
CA GLU A 31 0.48 -4.12 0.38
C GLU A 31 0.19 -5.59 0.04
N THR A 32 -1.06 -6.03 0.22
CA THR A 32 -1.47 -7.41 -0.06
C THR A 32 -1.42 -7.71 -1.55
N PHE A 33 -1.95 -6.84 -2.40
CA PHE A 33 -1.88 -6.99 -3.86
C PHE A 33 -0.43 -7.05 -4.34
N ARG A 34 0.44 -6.17 -3.82
CA ARG A 34 1.86 -6.18 -4.11
C ARG A 34 2.52 -7.50 -3.72
N LYS A 35 2.29 -7.99 -2.50
CA LYS A 35 2.86 -9.26 -1.99
C LYS A 35 2.38 -10.48 -2.77
N ARG A 36 1.19 -10.40 -3.38
CA ARG A 36 0.62 -11.46 -4.22
C ARG A 36 0.98 -11.32 -5.70
N HIS A 37 1.69 -10.26 -6.09
CA HIS A 37 1.95 -9.93 -7.50
C HIS A 37 0.65 -9.81 -8.33
N GLU A 38 -0.43 -9.34 -7.70
CA GLU A 38 -1.73 -9.14 -8.34
C GLU A 38 -1.78 -7.75 -9.00
N GLU A 39 -2.43 -7.65 -10.15
CA GLU A 39 -2.70 -6.35 -10.77
C GLU A 39 -3.71 -5.55 -9.94
N PRO A 40 -3.39 -4.30 -9.59
CA PRO A 40 -4.28 -3.47 -8.81
C PRO A 40 -5.45 -2.99 -9.66
N PRO A 41 -6.66 -2.89 -9.08
CA PRO A 41 -7.82 -2.46 -9.84
C PRO A 41 -7.72 -0.99 -10.24
N ILE A 42 -8.18 -0.65 -11.46
CA ILE A 42 -8.05 0.70 -12.04
C ILE A 42 -8.61 1.78 -11.10
N HIS A 43 -9.76 1.53 -10.46
CA HIS A 43 -10.38 2.50 -9.56
C HIS A 43 -9.48 2.86 -8.37
N ALA A 44 -8.72 1.90 -7.81
CA ALA A 44 -7.79 2.17 -6.72
C ALA A 44 -6.52 2.91 -7.21
N LEU A 45 -6.16 2.74 -8.49
CA LEU A 45 -5.03 3.45 -9.09
C LEU A 45 -5.36 4.91 -9.45
N VAL A 46 -6.58 5.21 -9.90
CA VAL A 46 -6.95 6.55 -10.38
C VAL A 46 -7.84 7.33 -9.42
N GLY A 47 -8.42 6.67 -8.42
CA GLY A 47 -9.29 7.30 -7.42
C GLY A 47 -8.56 8.35 -6.59
N VAL A 48 -9.27 9.41 -6.25
CA VAL A 48 -8.76 10.55 -5.47
C VAL A 48 -9.25 10.48 -4.02
N ASP A 49 -10.01 9.44 -3.67
CA ASP A 49 -10.46 9.20 -2.29
C ASP A 49 -9.33 8.64 -1.40
N ASP A 50 -9.54 8.80 -0.09
CA ASP A 50 -8.64 8.35 0.97
C ASP A 50 -8.20 6.88 0.82
N TYR A 51 -9.11 6.01 0.37
CA TYR A 51 -8.80 4.59 0.16
C TYR A 51 -7.83 4.40 -0.98
N SER A 52 -8.09 5.04 -2.13
CA SER A 52 -7.28 4.94 -3.33
C SER A 52 -5.88 5.51 -3.12
N GLU A 53 -5.76 6.61 -2.38
CA GLU A 53 -4.47 7.16 -1.97
C GLU A 53 -3.69 6.16 -1.09
N GLY A 54 -4.33 5.63 -0.05
CA GLY A 54 -3.74 4.61 0.81
C GLY A 54 -3.31 3.37 0.02
N PHE A 55 -4.17 2.91 -0.90
CA PHE A 55 -3.89 1.75 -1.75
C PHE A 55 -2.63 1.93 -2.58
N ARG A 56 -2.48 3.07 -3.26
CA ARG A 56 -1.25 3.35 -4.02
C ARG A 56 -0.04 3.42 -3.11
N ALA A 57 -0.16 4.04 -1.94
CA ALA A 57 0.92 4.12 -0.97
C ALA A 57 1.39 2.73 -0.53
N GLY A 58 0.48 1.79 -0.27
CA GLY A 58 0.81 0.41 0.10
C GLY A 58 1.30 -0.46 -1.07
N TYR A 59 0.71 -0.30 -2.25
CA TYR A 59 1.01 -1.10 -3.44
C TYR A 59 2.35 -0.74 -4.08
N PHE A 60 2.72 0.53 -4.08
CA PHE A 60 4.01 0.99 -4.62
C PHE A 60 5.09 1.13 -3.54
N HIS A 61 4.78 0.83 -2.28
CA HIS A 61 5.79 0.76 -1.22
C HIS A 61 6.82 -0.32 -1.55
N ARG A 62 8.05 0.08 -1.90
CA ARG A 62 9.17 -0.83 -2.13
C ARG A 62 10.19 -0.67 -1.01
N SER A 63 10.46 -1.76 -0.31
CA SER A 63 11.60 -1.79 0.60
C SER A 63 12.91 -1.64 -0.19
N ILE A 64 13.94 -1.06 0.42
CA ILE A 64 15.26 -0.84 -0.23
C ILE A 64 15.81 -2.16 -0.79
N SER A 65 15.62 -3.28 -0.09
CA SER A 65 16.02 -4.62 -0.54
C SER A 65 15.31 -5.07 -1.83
N GLU A 66 14.04 -4.75 -1.99
CA GLU A 66 13.29 -5.05 -3.23
C GLU A 66 13.67 -4.12 -4.39
N GLN A 67 14.10 -2.90 -4.10
CA GLN A 67 14.60 -1.97 -5.12
C GLN A 67 15.92 -2.48 -5.74
N VAL A 68 16.84 -2.97 -4.89
CA VAL A 68 18.12 -3.57 -5.30
C VAL A 68 17.92 -4.81 -6.17
N LEU A 69 16.93 -5.65 -5.84
CA LEU A 69 16.58 -6.83 -6.65
C LEU A 69 15.86 -6.47 -7.97
N SER A 70 15.21 -5.30 -8.04
CA SER A 70 14.46 -4.87 -9.24
C SER A 70 15.31 -4.21 -10.33
N GLY A 71 16.63 -4.07 -10.13
CA GLY A 71 17.58 -3.69 -11.19
C GLY A 71 17.39 -2.32 -11.86
N ARG A 72 16.59 -1.41 -11.28
CA ARG A 72 16.50 -0.04 -11.81
C ARG A 72 17.72 0.77 -11.33
N PRO A 73 18.51 1.37 -12.25
CA PRO A 73 19.55 2.31 -11.83
C PRO A 73 18.87 3.46 -11.09
N GLN A 74 19.40 3.82 -9.92
CA GLN A 74 19.09 5.08 -9.27
C GLN A 74 19.36 6.21 -10.27
N ALA A 75 18.32 6.88 -10.74
CA ALA A 75 18.49 8.21 -11.28
C ALA A 75 18.81 9.13 -10.09
N GLN A 76 20.11 9.29 -9.80
CA GLN A 76 20.60 10.43 -9.02
C GLN A 76 20.11 11.70 -9.74
N SER A 77 19.18 12.42 -9.11
CA SER A 77 18.94 13.82 -9.45
C SER A 77 19.78 14.64 -8.48
N GLY A 78 20.80 15.31 -9.02
CA GLY A 78 21.55 16.36 -8.32
C GLY A 78 20.87 17.71 -8.40
#